data_AF-A0A1X1FCQ0-F1
#
_entry.id   AF-A0A1X1FCQ0-F1
#
_cell.length_a   1.000
_cell.length_b   1.000
_cell.length_c   1.000
_cell.angle_alpha   90.00
_cell.angle_beta   90.00
_cell.angle_gamma   90.00
#
_symmetry.space_group_name_H-M   'P 1'
#
loop_
_entity.id
_entity.type
_entity.pdbx_description
1 polymer ?
#
loop_
_entity_poly.entity_id
_entity_poly.type
_entity_poly.pdbx_seq_one_letter_code
_entity_poly.pdbx_strand_id
1 'polypeptide(L)'
;MIKTYRKIATISAEQFDGSDKQIKKYGIRPPYPQEIGTITDEEWRPLLPTKEGLMTCHVGDWVATGINGEHWPIADDIFKKTYVEVKEK
;
A
#
# COMPACT_ATOMS: atom_id res chain seq x y z
N MET A 1 29.12 1.17 14.43
CA MET A 1 28.97 2.55 13.93
C MET A 1 27.65 2.65 13.18
N ILE A 2 26.78 3.57 13.57
CA ILE A 2 25.48 3.77 12.92
C ILE A 2 25.64 4.87 11.85
N LYS A 3 25.12 4.62 10.65
CA LYS A 3 25.10 5.59 9.54
C LYS A 3 23.66 5.81 9.09
N THR A 4 23.31 7.06 8.78
CA THR A 4 21.98 7.45 8.32
C THR A 4 22.01 7.76 6.84
N TYR A 5 21.02 7.28 6.09
CA TYR A 5 20.92 7.45 4.65
C TYR A 5 19.51 7.94 4.29
N ARG A 6 19.40 8.73 3.23
CA ARG A 6 18.13 9.07 2.58
C ARG A 6 18.06 8.40 1.21
N LYS A 7 16.89 7.95 0.81
CA LYS A 7 16.66 7.43 -0.54
C LYS A 7 16.87 8.58 -1.54
N ILE A 8 17.59 8.31 -2.63
CA ILE A 8 17.86 9.30 -3.68
C ILE A 8 16.73 9.42 -4.70
N ALA A 9 16.00 8.32 -4.92
CA ALA A 9 14.90 8.26 -5.86
C ALA A 9 13.60 8.67 -5.18
N THR A 10 12.75 9.40 -5.92
CA THR A 10 11.35 9.59 -5.57
C THR A 10 10.59 8.26 -5.67
N ILE A 11 9.43 8.21 -5.02
CA ILE A 11 8.44 7.14 -5.21
C ILE A 11 7.16 7.75 -5.76
N SER A 12 6.35 6.95 -6.44
CA SER A 12 4.95 7.30 -6.65
C SER A 12 4.10 6.63 -5.57
N ALA A 13 3.03 7.30 -5.16
CA ALA A 13 2.05 6.74 -4.26
C ALA A 13 0.66 7.23 -4.65
N GLU A 14 -0.33 6.37 -4.57
CA GLU A 14 -1.74 6.67 -4.84
C GLU A 14 -2.56 6.30 -3.61
N GLN A 15 -3.42 7.20 -3.15
CA GLN A 15 -4.32 6.90 -2.04
C GLN A 15 -5.38 5.89 -2.49
N PHE A 16 -5.56 4.84 -1.71
CA PHE A 16 -6.46 3.74 -1.99
C PHE A 16 -7.90 4.15 -1.69
N ASP A 17 -8.74 4.18 -2.71
CA ASP A 17 -10.15 4.59 -2.63
C ASP A 17 -11.12 3.40 -2.60
N GLY A 18 -10.62 2.17 -2.73
CA GLY A 18 -11.44 0.97 -2.78
C GLY A 18 -12.15 0.73 -4.11
N SER A 19 -11.88 1.53 -5.15
CA SER A 19 -12.50 1.37 -6.46
C SER A 19 -12.05 0.10 -7.19
N ASP A 20 -12.93 -0.50 -7.98
CA ASP A 20 -12.62 -1.64 -8.85
C ASP A 20 -11.42 -1.36 -9.77
N LYS A 21 -11.22 -0.10 -10.16
CA LYS A 21 -10.09 0.34 -10.97
C LYS A 21 -8.78 0.13 -10.23
N GLN A 22 -8.67 0.61 -8.98
CA GLN A 22 -7.46 0.44 -8.18
C GLN A 22 -7.28 -1.02 -7.75
N ILE A 23 -8.37 -1.70 -7.41
CA ILE A 23 -8.37 -3.13 -7.08
C ILE A 23 -7.73 -3.93 -8.23
N LYS A 24 -8.20 -3.72 -9.46
CA LYS A 24 -7.64 -4.36 -10.66
C LYS A 24 -6.21 -3.91 -10.95
N LYS A 25 -5.90 -2.62 -10.80
CA LYS A 25 -4.57 -2.05 -11.08
C LYS A 25 -3.48 -2.68 -10.21
N TYR A 26 -3.75 -2.84 -8.92
CA TYR A 26 -2.78 -3.30 -7.94
C TYR A 26 -2.91 -4.79 -7.59
N GLY A 27 -3.86 -5.50 -8.22
CA GLY A 27 -4.13 -6.91 -7.91
C GLY A 27 -4.63 -7.12 -6.49
N ILE A 28 -5.28 -6.10 -5.91
CA ILE A 28 -5.86 -6.20 -4.58
C ILE A 28 -7.04 -7.18 -4.65
N ARG A 29 -7.21 -7.97 -3.60
CA ARG A 29 -8.29 -8.94 -3.53
C ARG A 29 -8.82 -9.10 -2.11
N PRO A 30 -10.03 -9.63 -1.94
CA PRO A 30 -10.45 -10.11 -0.63
C PRO A 30 -9.52 -11.21 -0.12
N PRO A 31 -9.47 -11.39 1.21
CA PRO A 31 -8.77 -12.48 1.83
C PRO A 31 -9.51 -13.80 1.60
N TYR A 32 -8.78 -14.92 1.61
CA TYR A 32 -9.37 -16.25 1.66
C TYR A 32 -9.48 -16.74 3.12
N PRO A 33 -10.41 -17.66 3.45
CA PRO A 33 -10.57 -18.15 4.83
C PRO A 33 -9.29 -18.74 5.43
N GLN A 34 -8.39 -19.27 4.59
CA GLN A 34 -7.11 -19.81 5.03
C GLN A 34 -6.11 -18.72 5.48
N GLU A 35 -6.34 -17.45 5.15
CA GLU A 35 -5.41 -16.33 5.38
C GLU A 35 -5.71 -15.57 6.68
N ILE A 36 -6.97 -15.54 7.11
CA ILE A 36 -7.42 -14.76 8.29
C ILE A 36 -8.44 -15.49 9.17
N GLY A 37 -8.77 -16.76 8.87
CA GLY A 37 -9.76 -17.52 9.63
C GLY A 37 -11.18 -17.22 9.20
N THR A 38 -12.10 -17.11 10.17
CA THR A 38 -13.52 -16.84 9.89
C THR A 38 -13.68 -15.45 9.26
N ILE A 39 -13.98 -15.41 7.97
CA ILE A 39 -14.38 -14.18 7.28
C ILE A 39 -15.83 -13.92 7.68
N THR A 40 -16.06 -12.91 8.50
CA THR A 40 -17.39 -12.30 8.59
C THR A 40 -17.54 -11.33 7.43
N ASP A 41 -18.69 -11.35 6.74
CA ASP A 41 -18.99 -10.43 5.63
C ASP A 41 -18.88 -8.93 6.04
N GLU A 42 -18.83 -8.65 7.34
CA GLU A 42 -18.69 -7.33 7.94
C GLU A 42 -17.27 -6.75 7.89
N GLU A 43 -16.22 -7.57 7.66
CA GLU A 43 -14.83 -7.09 7.59
C GLU A 43 -14.25 -7.18 6.17
N TRP A 44 -14.53 -6.16 5.35
CA TRP A 44 -13.80 -5.95 4.10
C TRP A 44 -12.32 -5.64 4.41
N ARG A 45 -11.43 -6.60 4.15
CA ARG A 45 -9.99 -6.52 4.44
C ARG A 45 -9.15 -6.73 3.18
N PRO A 46 -9.00 -5.71 2.34
CA PRO A 46 -8.32 -5.85 1.05
C PRO A 46 -6.87 -6.25 1.26
N LEU A 47 -6.42 -7.26 0.53
CA LEU A 47 -5.04 -7.73 0.55
C LEU A 47 -4.33 -7.28 -0.73
N LEU A 48 -3.25 -6.51 -0.55
CA LEU A 48 -2.30 -6.12 -1.59
C LEU A 48 -1.17 -7.15 -1.65
N PRO A 49 -0.88 -7.74 -2.82
CA PRO A 49 0.34 -8.52 -3.03
C PRO A 49 1.59 -7.63 -2.98
N THR A 50 2.51 -7.95 -2.08
CA THR A 50 3.80 -7.26 -1.93
C THR A 50 4.96 -8.26 -2.06
N LYS A 51 6.21 -7.79 -2.01
CA LYS A 51 7.39 -8.68 -2.05
C LYS A 51 7.53 -9.52 -0.78
N GLU A 52 6.96 -9.04 0.31
CA GLU A 52 6.98 -9.65 1.65
C GLU A 52 5.77 -10.57 1.88
N GLY A 53 4.86 -10.68 0.90
CA GLY A 53 3.62 -11.44 1.00
C GLY A 53 2.39 -10.54 0.91
N LEU A 54 1.25 -11.04 1.36
CA LEU A 54 0.00 -10.29 1.34
C LEU A 54 -0.04 -9.30 2.51
N MET A 55 -0.34 -8.04 2.22
CA MET A 55 -0.49 -7.01 3.23
C MET A 55 -1.89 -6.40 3.17
N THR A 56 -2.47 -6.08 4.32
CA THR A 56 -3.75 -5.38 4.35
C THR A 56 -3.58 -3.93 3.87
N CYS A 57 -4.50 -3.47 3.01
CA CYS A 57 -4.57 -2.10 2.52
C CYS A 57 -5.99 -1.59 2.70
N HIS A 58 -6.19 -0.63 3.60
CA HIS A 58 -7.51 -0.06 3.90
C HIS A 58 -7.77 1.14 3.01
N VAL A 59 -9.05 1.44 2.79
CA VAL A 59 -9.44 2.70 2.14
C VAL A 59 -8.87 3.87 2.93
N GLY A 60 -8.16 4.77 2.24
CA GLY A 60 -7.40 5.88 2.82
C GLY A 60 -5.90 5.62 2.96
N ASP A 61 -5.45 4.36 2.97
CA ASP A 61 -4.02 4.03 2.93
C ASP A 61 -3.41 4.40 1.58
N TRP A 62 -2.09 4.53 1.52
CA TRP A 62 -1.36 4.85 0.30
C TRP A 62 -0.68 3.61 -0.27
N VAL A 63 -0.92 3.32 -1.55
CA VAL A 63 -0.19 2.27 -2.29
C VAL A 63 1.05 2.90 -2.90
N ALA A 64 2.20 2.71 -2.24
CA ALA A 64 3.49 3.17 -2.74
C ALA A 64 4.01 2.23 -3.83
N THR A 65 4.74 2.77 -4.80
CA THR A 65 5.40 2.02 -5.86
C THR A 65 6.90 2.28 -5.85
N GLY A 66 7.67 1.20 -5.79
CA GLY A 66 9.13 1.23 -5.79
C GLY A 66 9.74 1.19 -7.19
N ILE A 67 11.07 1.12 -7.23
CA ILE A 67 11.85 1.31 -8.48
C ILE A 67 11.69 0.16 -9.48
N ASN A 68 11.31 -1.04 -9.02
CA ASN A 68 11.04 -2.18 -9.91
C ASN A 68 9.53 -2.45 -10.05
N GLY A 69 8.68 -1.48 -9.71
CA GLY A 69 7.24 -1.65 -9.73
C GLY A 69 6.66 -2.44 -8.57
N GLU A 70 7.44 -2.78 -7.54
CA GLU A 70 6.88 -3.38 -6.32
C GLU A 70 5.93 -2.41 -5.60
N HIS A 71 4.90 -2.97 -4.94
CA HIS A 71 3.92 -2.20 -4.20
C HIS A 71 3.92 -2.54 -2.71
N TRP A 72 3.60 -1.57 -1.86
CA TRP A 72 3.33 -1.78 -0.44
C TRP A 72 2.36 -0.72 0.09
N PRO A 73 1.52 -1.06 1.09
CA PRO A 73 0.62 -0.10 1.70
C PRO A 73 1.37 0.74 2.75
N ILE A 74 0.97 2.01 2.90
CA ILE A 74 1.44 2.93 3.93
C ILE A 74 0.19 3.59 4.55
N ALA A 75 0.03 3.50 5.86
CA ALA A 75 -1.08 4.18 6.54
C ALA A 75 -1.05 5.69 6.29
N ASP A 76 -2.22 6.31 6.13
CA ASP A 76 -2.35 7.74 5.79
C ASP A 76 -1.57 8.67 6.74
N ASP A 77 -1.66 8.42 8.05
CA ASP A 77 -1.00 9.25 9.05
C ASP A 77 0.53 9.10 9.00
N ILE A 78 1.04 7.90 8.69
CA ILE A 78 2.46 7.63 8.47
C ILE A 78 2.91 8.30 7.18
N PHE A 79 2.14 8.18 6.09
CA PHE A 79 2.49 8.74 4.79
C PHE A 79 2.65 10.25 4.89
N LYS A 80 1.67 10.95 5.47
CA LYS A 80 1.70 12.41 5.66
C LYS A 80 2.84 12.90 6.56
N LYS A 81 3.33 12.07 7.49
CA LYS A 81 4.47 12.39 8.36
C LYS A 81 5.82 12.17 7.68
N THR A 82 5.88 11.30 6.68
CA THR A 82 7.15 10.79 6.13
C THR A 82 7.41 11.18 4.68
N TYR A 83 6.39 11.65 3.96
CA TYR A 83 6.49 12.07 2.55
C TYR A 83 5.95 13.47 2.34
N VAL A 84 6.53 14.14 1.34
CA VAL A 84 6.05 15.42 0.81
C VAL A 84 5.88 15.29 -0.70
N GLU A 85 4.83 15.89 -1.23
CA GLU A 85 4.61 15.95 -2.67
C GLU A 85 5.73 16.75 -3.36
N VAL A 86 6.32 16.18 -4.40
CA VAL A 86 7.26 16.89 -5.26
C VAL A 86 6.45 17.63 -6.32
N LYS A 87 6.36 18.95 -6.23
CA LYS A 87 5.78 19.78 -7.28
C LYS A 87 6.88 20.05 -8.31
N GLU A 88 6.71 19.55 -9.53
CA GLU A 88 7.55 19.99 -10.65
C GLU A 88 7.34 21.49 -10.87
N LYS A 89 8.43 22.21 -11.17
CA LYS A 89 8.43 23.65 -11.47
C LYS A 89 8.24 23.89 -12.95
#